data_AF-A0A399D0R4-F1
#
_entry.id   AF-A0A399D0R4-F1
#
_cell.length_a   1.000
_cell.length_b   1.000
_cell.length_c   1.000
_cell.angle_alpha   90.00
_cell.angle_beta   90.00
_cell.angle_gamma   90.00
#
_symmetry.space_group_name_H-M   'P 1'
#
loop_
_entity.id
_entity.type
_entity.pdbx_description
1 polymer ?
#
loop_
_entity_poly.entity_id
_entity_poly.type
_entity_poly.pdbx_seq_one_letter_code
_entity_poly.pdbx_strand_id
1 'polypeptide(L)'
;MNLGEKSDGRKYSRVLRRSVAILDYLNKDRVFSFKEIATEINASKNDKFIEFYNSRTDEQMSVYRIMDYIRYLEHLKSFVKIENDKYKLNFNKPNNDSQWIIKLSDQALEHISSTLNLDAAKAIEKLKKIITENFQNNEIPTIDSIIEELNIDTNKSKELIRWSLYVFLDSPICPFELKRNPFIIIKNHNHD
;
A
#
# COMPACT_ATOMS: atom_id res chain seq x y z
N MET A 1 -5.12 -15.84 -1.15
CA MET A 1 -6.39 -15.09 -1.29
C MET A 1 -6.14 -14.06 -2.36
N ASN A 2 -6.99 -14.00 -3.39
CA ASN A 2 -6.95 -12.95 -4.40
C ASN A 2 -8.03 -11.95 -4.02
N LEU A 3 -7.65 -10.73 -3.66
CA LEU A 3 -8.63 -9.68 -3.43
C LEU A 3 -9.43 -9.44 -4.71
N GLY A 4 -10.74 -9.31 -4.57
CA GLY A 4 -11.65 -8.98 -5.65
C GLY A 4 -11.49 -7.55 -6.16
N GLU A 5 -12.56 -7.03 -6.76
CA GLU A 5 -12.62 -5.66 -7.23
C GLU A 5 -13.33 -4.77 -6.20
N LYS A 6 -13.08 -3.46 -6.29
CA LYS A 6 -13.85 -2.45 -5.57
C LYS A 6 -15.31 -2.49 -6.05
N SER A 7 -16.20 -1.85 -5.29
CA SER A 7 -17.61 -1.69 -5.66
C SER A 7 -17.83 -1.00 -7.02
N ASP A 8 -16.85 -0.22 -7.49
CA ASP A 8 -16.85 0.44 -8.80
C ASP A 8 -16.19 -0.37 -9.93
N GLY A 9 -15.85 -1.64 -9.69
CA GLY A 9 -15.21 -2.54 -10.65
C GLY A 9 -13.70 -2.30 -10.84
N ARG A 10 -13.10 -1.31 -10.16
CA ARG A 10 -11.64 -1.12 -10.24
C ARG A 10 -10.92 -2.10 -9.33
N LYS A 11 -9.76 -2.58 -9.76
CA LYS A 11 -8.87 -3.35 -8.88
C LYS A 11 -8.29 -2.48 -7.76
N TYR A 12 -8.11 -3.07 -6.58
CA TYR A 12 -7.32 -2.50 -5.49
C TYR A 12 -5.90 -2.15 -5.96
N SER A 13 -5.13 -1.35 -5.22
CA SER A 13 -3.73 -1.07 -5.55
C SER A 13 -2.91 -2.36 -5.61
N ARG A 14 -1.87 -2.37 -6.46
CA ARG A 14 -0.94 -3.52 -6.56
C ARG A 14 -0.26 -3.80 -5.21
N VAL A 15 0.04 -2.74 -4.44
CA VAL A 15 0.65 -2.86 -3.11
C VAL A 15 -0.29 -3.65 -2.19
N LEU A 16 -1.56 -3.26 -2.09
CA LEU A 16 -2.53 -3.95 -1.24
C LEU A 16 -2.70 -5.42 -1.64
N ARG A 17 -2.89 -5.72 -2.93
CA ARG A 17 -3.08 -7.11 -3.39
C ARG A 17 -1.86 -7.99 -3.12
N ARG A 18 -0.64 -7.47 -3.33
CA ARG A 18 0.61 -8.18 -3.03
C ARG A 18 0.80 -8.39 -1.53
N SER A 19 0.48 -7.39 -0.71
CA SER A 19 0.50 -7.49 0.75
C SER A 19 -0.44 -8.60 1.24
N VAL A 20 -1.67 -8.66 0.73
CA VAL A 20 -2.61 -9.74 1.06
C VAL A 20 -2.09 -11.10 0.61
N ALA A 21 -1.57 -11.21 -0.62
CA ALA A 21 -1.03 -12.48 -1.11
C ALA A 21 0.10 -13.03 -0.23
N ILE A 22 1.02 -12.16 0.24
CA ILE A 22 2.09 -12.55 1.17
C ILE A 22 1.51 -12.97 2.53
N LEU A 23 0.69 -12.13 3.15
CA LEU A 23 0.17 -12.39 4.50
C LEU A 23 -0.74 -13.62 4.52
N ASP A 24 -1.55 -13.83 3.50
CA ASP A 24 -2.42 -15.00 3.40
C ASP A 24 -1.63 -16.30 3.21
N TYR A 25 -0.50 -16.26 2.52
CA TYR A 25 0.38 -17.41 2.37
C TYR A 25 1.03 -17.86 3.70
N LEU A 26 1.44 -16.91 4.55
CA LEU A 26 2.24 -17.20 5.74
C LEU A 26 1.43 -17.81 6.89
N ASN A 27 1.95 -18.84 7.56
CA ASN A 27 1.34 -19.40 8.77
C ASN A 27 1.84 -18.65 10.02
N LYS A 28 0.97 -18.50 11.03
CA LYS A 28 1.24 -17.79 12.29
C LYS A 28 2.41 -18.39 13.08
N ASP A 29 2.54 -19.71 13.06
CA ASP A 29 3.56 -20.42 13.83
C ASP A 29 4.89 -20.58 13.10
N ARG A 30 4.92 -20.27 11.79
CA ARG A 30 6.11 -20.41 10.96
C ARG A 30 7.14 -19.34 11.31
N VAL A 31 8.37 -19.78 11.58
CA VAL A 31 9.55 -18.91 11.65
C VAL A 31 10.22 -18.87 10.28
N PHE A 32 10.53 -17.68 9.78
CA PHE A 32 11.13 -17.52 8.45
C PHE A 32 12.08 -16.32 8.40
N SER A 33 12.95 -16.29 7.39
CA SER A 33 13.64 -15.05 6.99
C SER A 33 12.91 -14.39 5.82
N PHE A 34 13.07 -13.08 5.62
CA PHE A 34 12.45 -12.41 4.46
C PHE A 34 12.99 -12.92 3.13
N LYS A 35 14.28 -13.27 3.05
CA LYS A 35 14.88 -13.83 1.83
C LYS A 35 14.29 -15.19 1.46
N GLU A 36 14.06 -16.04 2.47
CA GLU A 36 13.43 -17.35 2.31
C GLU A 36 12.03 -17.20 1.69
N ILE A 37 11.16 -16.37 2.30
CA ILE A 37 9.80 -16.13 1.78
C ILE A 37 9.84 -15.52 0.39
N ALA A 38 10.71 -14.54 0.13
CA ALA A 38 10.81 -13.92 -1.19
C ALA A 38 11.25 -14.91 -2.28
N THR A 39 12.15 -15.85 -1.93
CA THR A 39 12.61 -16.90 -2.85
C THR A 39 11.50 -17.90 -3.13
N GLU A 40 10.73 -18.30 -2.12
CA GLU A 40 9.57 -19.18 -2.27
C GLU A 40 8.48 -18.58 -3.17
N ILE A 41 8.18 -17.30 -2.98
CA ILE A 41 7.21 -16.57 -3.82
C ILE A 41 7.72 -16.50 -5.26
N ASN A 42 8.98 -16.13 -5.48
CA ASN A 42 9.57 -16.02 -6.82
C ASN A 42 9.60 -17.37 -7.56
N ALA A 43 9.89 -18.46 -6.86
CA ALA A 43 9.94 -19.80 -7.45
C ALA A 43 8.55 -20.37 -7.76
N SER A 44 7.50 -19.84 -7.13
CA SER A 44 6.14 -20.36 -7.30
C SER A 44 5.45 -19.74 -8.51
N LYS A 45 5.25 -20.55 -9.57
CA LYS A 45 4.38 -20.22 -10.70
C LYS A 45 2.89 -20.52 -10.44
N ASN A 46 2.46 -20.62 -9.18
CA ASN A 46 1.08 -20.97 -8.85
C ASN A 46 0.11 -19.77 -8.94
N ASP A 47 -1.19 -20.08 -9.00
CA ASP A 47 -2.28 -19.07 -9.01
C ASP A 47 -2.31 -18.18 -7.76
N LYS A 48 -1.68 -18.62 -6.64
CA LYS A 48 -1.65 -17.87 -5.38
C LYS A 48 -0.70 -16.68 -5.42
N PHE A 49 0.27 -16.65 -6.34
CA PHE A 49 1.25 -15.57 -6.49
C PHE A 49 1.20 -14.88 -7.85
N ILE A 50 0.04 -14.94 -8.52
CA ILE A 50 -0.15 -14.27 -9.81
C ILE A 50 0.09 -12.76 -9.75
N GLU A 51 -0.05 -12.14 -8.58
CA GLU A 51 0.26 -10.72 -8.35
C GLU A 51 1.75 -10.36 -8.51
N PHE A 52 2.63 -11.35 -8.41
CA PHE A 52 4.09 -11.21 -8.56
C PHE A 52 4.57 -11.59 -9.97
N TYR A 53 3.71 -12.19 -10.78
CA TYR A 53 4.01 -12.56 -12.15
C TYR A 53 3.67 -11.42 -13.11
N ASN A 54 4.58 -11.13 -14.04
CA ASN A 54 4.37 -10.16 -15.11
C ASN A 54 4.03 -10.88 -16.41
N SER A 55 2.74 -10.92 -16.75
CA SER A 55 2.26 -11.57 -17.96
C SER A 55 2.76 -10.94 -19.28
N ARG A 56 3.22 -9.68 -19.25
CA ARG A 56 3.74 -9.01 -20.46
C ARG A 56 5.14 -9.49 -20.82
N THR A 57 5.95 -9.84 -19.83
CA THR A 57 7.34 -10.28 -20.01
C THR A 57 7.52 -11.78 -19.74
N ASP A 58 6.47 -12.49 -19.33
CA ASP A 58 6.51 -13.89 -18.89
C ASP A 58 7.55 -14.14 -17.78
N GLU A 59 7.70 -13.16 -16.89
CA GLU A 59 8.73 -13.19 -15.84
C GLU A 59 8.12 -13.03 -14.45
N GLN A 60 8.71 -13.74 -13.49
CA GLN A 60 8.46 -13.50 -12.08
C GLN A 60 9.20 -12.26 -11.62
N MET A 61 8.54 -11.49 -10.76
CA MET A 61 9.17 -10.36 -10.07
C MET A 61 10.44 -10.82 -9.35
N SER A 62 11.50 -10.00 -9.43
CA SER A 62 12.76 -10.31 -8.76
C SER A 62 12.58 -10.53 -7.25
N VAL A 63 13.39 -11.42 -6.68
CA VAL A 63 13.43 -11.69 -5.24
C VAL A 63 13.62 -10.40 -4.43
N TYR A 64 14.48 -9.49 -4.89
CA TYR A 64 14.71 -8.19 -4.24
C TYR A 64 13.44 -7.35 -4.15
N ARG A 65 12.64 -7.28 -5.23
CA ARG A 65 11.41 -6.49 -5.23
C ARG A 65 10.33 -7.13 -4.38
N ILE A 66 10.27 -8.46 -4.32
CA ILE A 66 9.39 -9.17 -3.37
C ILE A 66 9.82 -8.88 -1.92
N MET A 67 11.12 -8.86 -1.63
CA MET A 67 11.64 -8.48 -0.32
C MET A 67 11.24 -7.07 0.08
N ASP A 68 11.16 -6.10 -0.86
CA ASP A 68 10.65 -4.76 -0.54
C ASP A 68 9.21 -4.80 -0.01
N TYR A 69 8.34 -5.61 -0.63
CA TYR A 69 6.96 -5.80 -0.15
C TYR A 69 6.91 -6.43 1.24
N ILE A 70 7.77 -7.41 1.51
CA ILE A 70 7.86 -8.03 2.84
C ILE A 70 8.38 -7.02 3.87
N ARG A 71 9.39 -6.21 3.54
CA ARG A 71 9.88 -5.13 4.41
C ARG A 71 8.82 -4.07 4.66
N TYR A 72 8.00 -3.75 3.66
CA TYR A 72 6.87 -2.86 3.88
C TYR A 72 5.87 -3.43 4.89
N LEU A 73 5.56 -4.72 4.82
CA LEU A 73 4.72 -5.40 5.82
C LEU A 73 5.36 -5.42 7.23
N GLU A 74 6.69 -5.44 7.33
CA GLU A 74 7.41 -5.21 8.59
C GLU A 74 7.13 -3.81 9.14
N HIS A 75 7.18 -2.77 8.29
CA HIS A 75 6.83 -1.39 8.68
C HIS A 75 5.36 -1.23 9.09
N LEU A 76 4.47 -2.07 8.54
CA LEU A 76 3.07 -2.18 8.98
C LEU A 76 2.88 -3.03 10.25
N LYS A 77 3.98 -3.43 10.93
CA LYS A 77 3.97 -4.26 12.15
C LYS A 77 3.28 -5.62 11.98
N SER A 78 3.24 -6.14 10.76
CA SER A 78 2.65 -7.46 10.47
C SER A 78 3.55 -8.62 10.89
N PHE A 79 4.77 -8.34 11.33
CA PHE A 79 5.75 -9.33 11.78
C PHE A 79 6.34 -8.95 13.13
N VAL A 80 6.76 -9.96 13.89
CA VAL A 80 7.58 -9.79 15.10
C VAL A 80 8.92 -10.50 14.88
N LYS A 81 10.01 -9.80 15.20
CA LYS A 81 11.36 -10.36 15.16
C LYS A 81 11.56 -11.29 16.35
N ILE A 82 12.06 -12.50 16.09
CA ILE A 82 12.33 -13.52 17.13
C ILE A 82 13.81 -13.48 17.50
N GLU A 83 14.68 -13.77 16.54
CA GLU A 83 16.14 -13.80 16.71
C GLU A 83 16.81 -13.76 15.32
N ASN A 84 18.02 -13.20 15.17
CA ASN A 84 18.88 -13.37 13.98
C ASN A 84 18.15 -13.34 12.61
N ASP A 85 17.55 -12.19 12.28
CA ASP A 85 16.78 -11.98 11.03
C ASP A 85 15.69 -13.03 10.74
N LYS A 86 15.21 -13.69 11.79
CA LYS A 86 14.04 -14.55 11.78
C LYS A 86 12.83 -13.82 12.37
N TYR A 87 11.71 -14.03 11.71
CA TYR A 87 10.44 -13.37 11.96
C TYR A 87 9.32 -14.39 12.08
N LYS A 88 8.29 -14.01 12.84
CA LYS A 88 6.97 -14.68 12.85
C LYS A 88 5.88 -13.69 12.44
N LEU A 89 4.79 -14.23 11.92
CA LEU A 89 3.61 -13.44 11.57
C LEU A 89 2.93 -12.91 12.84
N ASN A 90 2.84 -11.59 12.94
CA ASN A 90 2.07 -10.86 13.94
C ASN A 90 0.83 -10.24 13.30
N PHE A 91 0.02 -11.09 12.68
CA PHE A 91 -1.15 -10.67 11.93
C PHE A 91 -2.26 -11.71 12.04
N ASN A 92 -3.38 -11.33 12.65
CA ASN A 92 -4.58 -12.17 12.68
C ASN A 92 -5.31 -12.02 11.35
N LYS A 93 -5.30 -13.06 10.51
CA LYS A 93 -5.88 -13.04 9.17
C LYS A 93 -7.40 -12.84 9.22
N PRO A 94 -7.93 -11.82 8.52
CA PRO A 94 -9.37 -11.67 8.36
C PRO A 94 -10.00 -12.74 7.47
N ASN A 95 -11.33 -12.86 7.56
CA ASN A 95 -12.09 -13.91 6.86
C ASN A 95 -12.68 -13.45 5.53
N ASN A 96 -12.66 -12.16 5.21
CA ASN A 96 -13.18 -11.61 3.96
C ASN A 96 -12.42 -10.35 3.51
N ASP A 97 -12.57 -10.00 2.24
CA ASP A 97 -11.89 -8.89 1.57
C ASP A 97 -12.06 -7.57 2.32
N SER A 98 -13.29 -7.21 2.70
CA SER A 98 -13.59 -5.96 3.40
C SER A 98 -12.79 -5.82 4.69
N GLN A 99 -12.70 -6.89 5.49
CA GLN A 99 -11.92 -6.89 6.71
C GLN A 99 -10.40 -6.85 6.45
N TRP A 100 -9.92 -7.49 5.38
CA TRP A 100 -8.52 -7.37 4.95
C TRP A 100 -8.15 -5.93 4.59
N ILE A 101 -9.01 -5.27 3.81
CA ILE A 101 -8.81 -3.90 3.36
C ILE A 101 -8.80 -2.94 4.54
N ILE A 102 -9.80 -3.01 5.42
CA ILE A 102 -9.89 -2.14 6.60
C ILE A 102 -8.66 -2.34 7.49
N LYS A 103 -8.29 -3.59 7.78
CA LYS A 103 -7.15 -3.88 8.65
C LYS A 103 -5.82 -3.36 8.11
N LEU A 104 -5.54 -3.58 6.82
CA LEU A 104 -4.31 -3.08 6.21
C LEU A 104 -4.34 -1.56 6.03
N SER A 105 -5.51 -0.97 5.80
CA SER A 105 -5.73 0.47 5.80
C SER A 105 -5.40 1.10 7.15
N ASP A 106 -5.87 0.51 8.25
CA ASP A 106 -5.62 1.01 9.60
C ASP A 106 -4.12 0.96 9.94
N GLN A 107 -3.45 -0.16 9.59
CA GLN A 107 -2.00 -0.27 9.76
C GLN A 107 -1.23 0.71 8.86
N ALA A 108 -1.70 0.95 7.64
CA ALA A 108 -1.11 1.94 6.75
C ALA A 108 -1.27 3.36 7.29
N LEU A 109 -2.43 3.70 7.86
CA LEU A 109 -2.66 4.97 8.54
C LEU A 109 -1.73 5.11 9.74
N GLU A 110 -1.62 4.08 10.59
CA GLU A 110 -0.70 4.09 11.74
C GLU A 110 0.75 4.34 11.30
N HIS A 111 1.19 3.73 10.20
CA HIS A 111 2.52 3.95 9.63
C HIS A 111 2.70 5.38 9.09
N ILE A 112 1.70 5.94 8.40
CA ILE A 112 1.70 7.35 7.95
C ILE A 112 1.82 8.27 9.17
N SER A 113 0.96 8.10 10.17
CA SER A 113 0.92 8.90 11.38
C SER A 113 2.25 8.86 12.14
N SER A 114 2.82 7.67 12.33
CA SER A 114 4.12 7.49 12.97
C SER A 114 5.24 8.21 12.21
N THR A 115 5.23 8.13 10.88
CA THR A 115 6.27 8.77 10.04
C THR A 115 6.15 10.29 10.06
N LEU A 116 4.93 10.82 10.15
CA LEU A 116 4.70 12.26 10.26
C LEU A 116 4.84 12.78 11.70
N ASN A 117 5.09 11.91 12.68
CA ASN A 117 5.06 12.22 14.10
C ASN A 117 3.76 12.93 14.53
N LEU A 118 2.63 12.41 14.03
CA LEU A 118 1.29 12.90 14.31
C LEU A 118 0.43 11.73 14.82
N ASP A 119 -0.63 12.05 15.56
CA ASP A 119 -1.71 11.09 15.78
C ASP A 119 -2.49 10.84 14.47
N ALA A 120 -3.30 9.79 14.44
CA ALA A 120 -4.05 9.38 13.25
C ALA A 120 -5.01 10.46 12.74
N ALA A 121 -5.69 11.17 13.64
CA ALA A 121 -6.62 12.22 13.28
C ALA A 121 -5.90 13.41 12.64
N LYS A 122 -4.81 13.88 13.24
CA LYS A 122 -3.99 14.98 12.71
C LYS A 122 -3.30 14.61 11.41
N ALA A 123 -2.89 13.35 11.24
CA ALA A 123 -2.36 12.88 9.97
C ALA A 123 -3.41 12.99 8.86
N ILE A 124 -4.66 12.57 9.14
CA ILE A 124 -5.78 12.73 8.19
C ILE A 124 -6.04 14.21 7.90
N GLU A 125 -6.09 15.07 8.92
CA GLU A 125 -6.30 16.51 8.74
C GLU A 125 -5.20 17.15 7.90
N LYS A 126 -3.93 16.80 8.16
CA LYS A 126 -2.79 17.27 7.36
C LYS A 126 -2.89 16.83 5.90
N LEU A 127 -3.25 15.57 5.63
CA LEU A 127 -3.45 15.07 4.27
C LEU A 127 -4.60 15.81 3.57
N LYS A 128 -5.73 16.02 4.25
CA LYS A 128 -6.86 16.79 3.70
C LYS A 128 -6.50 18.24 3.40
N LYS A 129 -5.69 18.86 4.27
CA LYS A 129 -5.20 20.22 4.07
C LYS A 129 -4.36 20.32 2.80
N ILE A 130 -3.37 19.45 2.62
CA ILE A 130 -2.54 19.40 1.41
C ILE A 130 -3.40 19.20 0.16
N ILE A 131 -4.37 18.27 0.20
CA ILE A 131 -5.28 18.03 -0.92
C ILE A 131 -6.08 19.30 -1.28
N THR A 132 -6.55 20.02 -0.26
CA THR A 132 -7.32 21.26 -0.45
C THR A 132 -6.45 22.38 -1.02
N GLU A 133 -5.23 22.53 -0.53
CA GLU A 133 -4.26 23.51 -1.02
C GLU A 133 -3.90 23.26 -2.49
N ASN A 134 -3.65 22.01 -2.88
CA ASN A 134 -3.43 21.65 -4.29
C ASN A 134 -4.63 22.03 -5.16
N PHE A 135 -5.86 21.74 -4.72
CA PHE A 135 -7.05 22.14 -5.47
C PHE A 135 -7.19 23.67 -5.60
N GLN A 136 -6.90 24.42 -4.54
CA GLN A 136 -6.93 25.89 -4.56
C GLN A 136 -5.88 26.47 -5.54
N ASN A 137 -4.76 25.78 -5.71
CA ASN A 137 -3.71 26.14 -6.66
C ASN A 137 -3.99 25.65 -8.10
N ASN A 138 -5.19 25.12 -8.39
CA ASN A 138 -5.56 24.48 -9.66
C ASN A 138 -4.69 23.27 -10.03
N GLU A 139 -4.07 22.62 -9.04
CA GLU A 139 -3.30 21.41 -9.22
C GLU A 139 -4.16 20.16 -8.95
N ILE A 140 -3.85 19.06 -9.64
CA ILE A 140 -4.52 17.79 -9.40
C ILE A 140 -3.79 17.10 -8.24
N PRO A 141 -4.44 16.85 -7.08
CA PRO A 141 -3.80 16.19 -5.97
C PRO A 141 -3.53 14.72 -6.35
N THR A 142 -2.25 14.40 -6.48
CA THR A 142 -1.76 13.05 -6.72
C THR A 142 -1.03 12.56 -5.47
N ILE A 143 -0.75 11.25 -5.41
CA ILE A 143 0.06 10.72 -4.30
C ILE A 143 1.46 11.33 -4.34
N ASP A 144 2.05 11.54 -5.53
CA ASP A 144 3.38 12.11 -5.64
C ASP A 144 3.42 13.57 -5.18
N SER A 145 2.43 14.39 -5.55
CA SER A 145 2.36 15.78 -5.06
C SER A 145 2.18 15.83 -3.54
N ILE A 146 1.40 14.93 -2.96
CA ILE A 146 1.28 14.84 -1.50
C ILE A 146 2.60 14.43 -0.86
N ILE A 147 3.32 13.46 -1.42
CA ILE A 147 4.61 13.00 -0.87
C ILE A 147 5.65 14.13 -0.88
N GLU A 148 5.64 14.99 -1.91
CA GLU A 148 6.50 16.17 -1.99
C GLU A 148 6.22 17.16 -0.86
N GLU A 149 4.94 17.44 -0.60
CA GLU A 149 4.49 18.35 0.48
C GLU A 149 4.71 17.80 1.90
N LEU A 150 4.85 16.48 2.05
CA LEU A 150 5.09 15.86 3.36
C LEU A 150 6.53 16.06 3.89
N ASN A 151 7.44 16.65 3.11
CA ASN A 151 8.83 16.92 3.50
C ASN A 151 9.56 15.70 4.08
N ILE A 152 9.44 14.55 3.41
CA ILE A 152 10.08 13.30 3.85
C ILE A 152 11.53 13.25 3.34
N ASP A 153 12.49 13.07 4.24
CA ASP A 153 13.93 13.28 3.96
C ASP A 153 14.56 12.26 3.00
N THR A 154 14.06 11.01 2.95
CA THR A 154 14.72 9.94 2.17
C THR A 154 13.81 9.34 1.11
N ASN A 155 14.38 8.99 -0.05
CA ASN A 155 13.65 8.33 -1.13
C ASN A 155 13.02 7.00 -0.70
N LYS A 156 13.70 6.26 0.20
CA LYS A 156 13.17 5.01 0.75
C LYS A 156 11.93 5.25 1.62
N SER A 157 11.99 6.24 2.52
CA SER A 157 10.82 6.62 3.33
C SER A 157 9.67 7.15 2.46
N LYS A 158 9.97 7.94 1.42
CA LYS A 158 8.98 8.39 0.44
C LYS A 158 8.27 7.22 -0.24
N GLU A 159 8.99 6.17 -0.63
CA GLU A 159 8.38 4.98 -1.24
C GLU A 159 7.46 4.23 -0.27
N LEU A 160 7.89 4.04 0.98
CA LEU A 160 7.08 3.36 2.00
C LEU A 160 5.80 4.15 2.35
N ILE A 161 5.88 5.48 2.41
CA ILE A 161 4.70 6.32 2.63
C ILE A 161 3.81 6.32 1.40
N ARG A 162 4.37 6.37 0.19
CA ARG A 162 3.60 6.24 -1.06
C ARG A 162 2.79 4.95 -1.08
N TRP A 163 3.40 3.83 -0.67
CA TRP A 163 2.71 2.54 -0.54
C TRP A 163 1.61 2.56 0.52
N SER A 164 1.86 3.21 1.64
CA SER A 164 0.86 3.38 2.70
C SER A 164 -0.32 4.21 2.26
N LEU A 165 -0.08 5.30 1.51
CA LEU A 165 -1.14 6.11 0.92
C LEU A 165 -1.96 5.27 -0.07
N TYR A 166 -1.32 4.47 -0.95
CA TYR A 166 -2.06 3.59 -1.86
C TYR A 166 -2.99 2.62 -1.13
N VAL A 167 -2.51 2.02 -0.04
CA VAL A 167 -3.29 1.07 0.78
C VAL A 167 -4.40 1.79 1.53
N PHE A 168 -4.13 2.95 2.12
CA PHE A 168 -5.14 3.73 2.85
C PHE A 168 -6.27 4.21 1.93
N LEU A 169 -5.95 4.68 0.72
CA LEU A 169 -6.92 5.12 -0.30
C LEU A 169 -7.75 3.98 -0.90
N ASP A 170 -7.36 2.73 -0.69
CA ASP A 170 -8.15 1.59 -1.10
C ASP A 170 -9.30 1.27 -0.13
N SER A 171 -9.26 1.86 1.05
CA SER A 171 -10.25 1.64 2.11
C SER A 171 -11.57 2.36 1.82
N PRO A 172 -12.73 1.69 2.01
CA PRO A 172 -14.03 2.34 1.88
C PRO A 172 -14.28 3.40 2.96
N ILE A 173 -13.50 3.38 4.05
CA ILE A 173 -13.57 4.36 5.14
C ILE A 173 -12.58 5.52 4.98
N CYS A 174 -11.79 5.55 3.89
CA CYS A 174 -10.88 6.66 3.63
C CYS A 174 -11.69 7.95 3.42
N PRO A 175 -11.43 9.03 4.18
CA PRO A 175 -12.30 10.20 4.20
C PRO A 175 -12.03 11.19 3.05
N PHE A 176 -11.25 10.78 2.04
CA PHE A 176 -10.94 11.54 0.85
C PHE A 176 -10.58 10.61 -0.30
N GLU A 177 -10.78 11.08 -1.53
CA GLU A 177 -10.36 10.37 -2.72
C GLU A 177 -9.22 11.12 -3.41
N LEU A 178 -8.22 10.37 -3.87
CA LEU A 178 -7.20 10.88 -4.77
C LEU A 178 -7.37 10.28 -6.14
N LYS A 179 -7.33 11.17 -7.13
CA LYS A 179 -7.40 10.79 -8.53
C LYS A 179 -6.05 10.19 -8.93
N ARG A 180 -6.04 8.89 -9.26
CA ARG A 180 -4.83 8.17 -9.68
C ARG A 180 -4.31 8.61 -11.07
N ASN A 181 -5.14 9.29 -11.86
CA ASN A 181 -4.80 9.86 -13.16
C ASN A 181 -5.31 11.32 -13.24
N PRO A 182 -4.60 12.22 -13.93
CA PRO A 182 -5.10 13.55 -14.22
C PRO A 182 -6.33 13.45 -15.14
N PHE A 183 -7.36 14.26 -14.87
CA PHE A 183 -8.47 14.48 -15.78
C PHE A 183 -8.16 15.75 -16.57
N ILE A 184 -8.35 15.71 -17.90
CA ILE A 184 -8.36 16.93 -18.70
C ILE A 184 -9.58 17.73 -18.25
N ILE A 185 -9.36 18.84 -17.54
CA ILE A 185 -10.39 19.85 -17.36
C ILE A 185 -10.51 20.54 -18.71
N ILE A 186 -11.50 20.15 -19.52
CA ILE A 186 -11.90 20.95 -20.67
C ILE A 186 -12.55 22.20 -20.07
N LYS A 187 -11.78 23.29 -19.96
CA LYS A 187 -12.35 24.61 -19.71
C LYS A 187 -13.19 24.93 -20.94
N ASN A 188 -14.52 24.83 -20.83
CA ASN A 188 -15.40 25.51 -21.75
C ASN A 188 -15.18 27.00 -21.54
N HIS A 189 -14.31 27.60 -22.36
CA HIS A 189 -14.39 29.03 -22.65
C HIS A 189 -15.67 29.24 -23.46
N ASN A 190 -16.81 29.26 -22.77
CA ASN A 190 -17.95 29.99 -23.29
C ASN A 190 -17.60 31.46 -23.11
N HIS A 191 -17.07 32.04 -24.18
CA HIS A 191 -17.10 33.47 -24.41
C HIS A 191 -18.55 33.96 -24.32
N ASP A 192 -18.67 35.17 -23.80
CA ASP A 192 -19.88 35.99 -23.72
C ASP A 192 -20.75 35.97 -25.00
#